data_AF-A0A6C0L930-F1
#
_entry.id   AF-A0A6C0L930-F1
#
_cell.length_a   1.000
_cell.length_b   1.000
_cell.length_c   1.000
_cell.angle_alpha   90.00
_cell.angle_beta   90.00
_cell.angle_gamma   90.00
#
_symmetry.space_group_name_H-M   'P 1'
#
loop_
_entity.id
_entity.type
_entity.pdbx_description
1 polymer ?
#
loop_
_entity_poly.entity_id
_entity_poly.type
_entity_poly.pdbx_seq_one_letter_code
_entity_poly.pdbx_strand_id
1 'polypeptide(L)'
;MYGNKNKQFIMDIIDNDLSEYKERINTKNLNVDNLTIADYNDLLTSKEFYDNIPSEIFLIFQTDSVICGENNELIDDFLKYDYVGAPWKDAVGNGGFSLRRKSKTLEIISKCKRGSENEDVYFANPCVSNFKPSMEKAKTFSVEAYYSDKSFGVHKPWAYLTNDEMEEKVKKCAPLKELWELNK
;
A
#
# COMPACT_ATOMS: atom_id res chain seq x y z
N MET A 1 2.51 7.83 -10.00
CA MET A 1 3.81 8.41 -10.42
C MET A 1 4.47 7.44 -11.39
N TYR A 2 5.29 7.91 -12.33
CA TYR A 2 5.96 7.06 -13.32
C TYR A 2 7.39 7.56 -13.63
N GLY A 3 8.21 6.71 -14.24
CA GLY A 3 9.57 7.03 -14.69
C GLY A 3 9.68 7.11 -16.22
N ASN A 4 10.85 7.50 -16.73
CA ASN A 4 11.05 7.75 -18.16
C ASN A 4 10.78 6.50 -19.01
N LYS A 5 11.14 5.31 -18.50
CA LYS A 5 11.03 4.05 -19.24
C LYS A 5 9.62 3.45 -19.29
N ASN A 6 8.76 3.76 -18.32
CA ASN A 6 7.40 3.23 -18.27
C ASN A 6 6.32 4.28 -18.58
N LYS A 7 6.71 5.50 -18.98
CA LYS A 7 5.76 6.57 -19.34
C LYS A 7 4.74 6.10 -20.36
N GLN A 8 5.17 5.55 -21.50
CA GLN A 8 4.26 5.16 -22.58
C GLN A 8 3.28 4.08 -22.11
N PHE A 9 3.78 3.04 -21.45
CA PHE A 9 2.98 1.97 -20.87
C PHE A 9 1.87 2.48 -19.95
N ILE A 10 2.19 3.41 -19.04
CA ILE A 10 1.20 3.99 -18.12
C ILE A 10 0.16 4.85 -18.87
N MET A 11 0.59 5.64 -19.87
CA MET A 11 -0.34 6.46 -20.65
C MET A 11 -1.26 5.60 -21.51
N ASP A 12 -0.76 4.50 -22.08
CA ASP A 12 -1.56 3.56 -22.86
C ASP A 12 -2.65 2.90 -22.01
N ILE A 13 -2.35 2.51 -20.77
CA ILE A 13 -3.37 1.98 -19.83
C ILE A 13 -4.43 3.05 -19.53
N ILE A 14 -4.00 4.29 -19.28
CA ILE A 14 -4.94 5.38 -18.95
C ILE A 14 -5.84 5.71 -20.15
N ASP A 15 -5.27 5.75 -21.35
CA ASP A 15 -5.98 6.18 -22.56
C ASP A 15 -6.86 5.08 -23.16
N ASN A 16 -6.52 3.81 -22.96
CA ASN A 16 -7.27 2.68 -23.52
C ASN A 16 -8.17 2.00 -22.48
N ASP A 17 -7.61 1.62 -21.33
CA ASP A 17 -8.31 0.75 -20.36
C ASP A 17 -9.03 1.55 -19.28
N LEU A 18 -8.51 2.73 -18.91
CA LEU A 18 -9.06 3.59 -17.85
C LEU A 18 -9.58 4.93 -18.37
N SER A 19 -9.90 5.01 -19.66
CA SER A 19 -10.29 6.26 -20.33
C SER A 19 -11.49 6.94 -19.68
N GLU A 20 -12.45 6.15 -19.17
CA GLU A 20 -13.63 6.65 -18.44
C GLU A 20 -13.29 7.35 -17.12
N TYR A 21 -12.13 7.04 -16.52
CA TYR A 21 -11.68 7.62 -15.24
C TYR A 21 -10.56 8.65 -15.43
N LYS A 22 -10.20 9.01 -16.66
CA LYS A 22 -9.03 9.85 -16.95
C LYS A 22 -9.01 11.17 -16.18
N GLU A 23 -10.16 11.81 -16.01
CA GLU A 23 -10.28 13.06 -15.24
C GLU A 23 -10.01 12.90 -13.73
N ARG A 24 -10.06 11.67 -13.22
CA ARG A 24 -9.80 11.31 -11.82
C ARG A 24 -8.37 10.80 -11.59
N ILE A 25 -7.56 10.68 -12.64
CA ILE A 25 -6.20 10.15 -12.57
C ILE A 25 -5.21 11.29 -12.70
N ASN A 26 -4.40 11.50 -11.66
CA ASN A 26 -3.27 12.43 -11.71
C ASN A 26 -1.96 11.64 -11.85
N THR A 27 -1.15 12.00 -12.84
CA THR A 27 0.16 11.39 -13.08
C THR A 27 1.27 12.41 -12.89
N LYS A 28 2.39 11.97 -12.31
CA LYS A 28 3.60 12.78 -12.12
C LYS A 28 4.81 11.96 -12.56
N ASN A 29 5.58 12.52 -13.49
CA ASN A 29 6.88 11.99 -13.89
C ASN A 29 7.90 12.30 -12.78
N LEU A 30 8.63 11.28 -12.36
CA LEU A 30 9.73 11.42 -11.39
C LEU A 30 11.05 11.84 -12.05
N ASN A 31 11.11 11.87 -13.38
CA ASN A 31 12.31 12.19 -14.17
C ASN A 31 13.49 11.24 -13.89
N VAL A 32 13.18 9.99 -13.55
CA VAL A 32 14.15 8.90 -13.35
C VAL A 32 13.75 7.71 -14.21
N ASP A 33 14.72 6.87 -14.57
CA ASP A 33 14.45 5.66 -15.35
C ASP A 33 13.81 4.54 -14.52
N ASN A 34 14.28 4.38 -13.28
CA ASN A 34 13.81 3.40 -12.31
C ASN A 34 14.12 3.89 -10.90
N LEU A 35 13.48 3.31 -9.88
CA LEU A 35 13.79 3.54 -8.48
C LEU A 35 14.49 2.32 -7.89
N THR A 36 15.54 2.55 -7.12
CA THR A 36 16.03 1.54 -6.17
C THR A 36 15.13 1.50 -4.93
N ILE A 37 15.33 0.50 -4.06
CA ILE A 37 14.65 0.43 -2.76
C ILE A 37 14.97 1.68 -1.93
N ALA A 38 16.20 2.19 -1.99
CA ALA A 38 16.59 3.41 -1.28
C ALA A 38 15.84 4.63 -1.83
N ASP A 39 15.78 4.79 -3.16
CA ASP A 39 15.05 5.91 -3.78
C ASP A 39 13.56 5.87 -3.45
N TYR A 40 12.97 4.67 -3.42
CA TYR A 40 11.57 4.48 -3.01
C TYR A 40 11.33 4.90 -1.56
N ASN A 41 12.19 4.47 -0.64
CA ASN A 41 12.12 4.85 0.77
C ASN A 41 12.28 6.37 0.95
N ASP A 42 13.19 7.01 0.22
CA ASP A 42 13.37 8.46 0.25
C ASP A 42 12.15 9.20 -0.31
N LEU A 43 11.60 8.73 -1.43
CA LEU A 43 10.39 9.29 -2.03
C LEU A 43 9.22 9.26 -1.05
N LEU A 44 8.93 8.10 -0.44
CA LEU A 44 7.79 7.92 0.46
C LEU A 44 7.97 8.57 1.82
N THR A 45 9.17 9.05 2.14
CA THR A 45 9.45 9.81 3.36
C THR A 45 9.73 11.29 3.11
N SER A 46 9.52 11.74 1.88
CA SER A 46 9.60 13.15 1.49
C SER A 46 8.25 13.87 1.68
N LYS A 47 8.30 15.12 2.14
CA LYS A 47 7.11 16.00 2.17
C LYS A 47 6.53 16.23 0.77
N GLU A 48 7.40 16.38 -0.24
CA GLU A 48 6.99 16.69 -1.61
C GLU A 48 6.04 15.63 -2.18
N PHE A 49 6.28 14.34 -1.88
CA PHE A 49 5.39 13.27 -2.29
C PHE A 49 3.94 13.52 -1.82
N TYR A 50 3.76 13.82 -0.53
CA TYR A 50 2.45 14.04 0.08
C TYR A 50 1.80 15.37 -0.31
N ASP A 51 2.57 16.38 -0.73
CA ASP A 51 2.02 17.63 -1.26
C ASP A 51 1.18 17.40 -2.53
N ASN A 52 1.42 16.29 -3.25
CA ASN A 52 0.64 15.90 -4.44
C ASN A 52 -0.62 15.07 -4.12
N ILE A 53 -0.87 14.72 -2.86
CA ILE A 53 -2.04 13.93 -2.45
C ILE A 53 -3.12 14.89 -1.92
N PRO A 54 -4.29 15.01 -2.58
CA PRO A 54 -5.28 16.02 -2.19
C PRO A 54 -6.12 15.61 -0.97
N SER A 55 -6.22 14.31 -0.67
CA SER A 55 -7.06 13.79 0.40
C SER A 55 -6.33 13.71 1.74
N GLU A 56 -7.10 13.81 2.83
CA GLU A 56 -6.58 13.62 4.19
C GLU A 56 -6.31 12.14 4.50
N ILE A 57 -7.08 11.23 3.90
CA ILE A 57 -6.88 9.79 4.02
C ILE A 57 -6.66 9.23 2.61
N PHE A 58 -5.66 8.38 2.45
CA PHE A 58 -5.32 7.77 1.16
C PHE A 58 -4.75 6.36 1.35
N LEU A 59 -4.91 5.55 0.32
CA LEU A 59 -4.35 4.21 0.22
C LEU A 59 -3.09 4.25 -0.65
N ILE A 60 -1.98 3.73 -0.13
CA ILE A 60 -0.81 3.37 -0.93
C ILE A 60 -0.93 1.89 -1.27
N PHE A 61 -0.69 1.54 -2.53
CA PHE A 61 -0.59 0.17 -3.00
C PHE A 61 0.53 0.01 -4.05
N GLN A 62 1.26 -1.09 -3.98
CA GLN A 62 2.31 -1.49 -4.94
C GLN A 62 1.75 -2.43 -6.00
N THR A 63 2.53 -2.72 -7.04
CA THR A 63 2.13 -3.55 -8.19
C THR A 63 1.84 -5.01 -7.81
N ASP A 64 2.33 -5.47 -6.67
CA ASP A 64 2.10 -6.79 -6.07
C ASP A 64 1.03 -6.76 -4.97
N SER A 65 0.07 -5.83 -5.09
CA SER A 65 -1.10 -5.74 -4.22
C SER A 65 -2.41 -5.78 -5.00
N VAL A 66 -3.46 -6.32 -4.37
CA VAL A 66 -4.84 -6.26 -4.89
C VAL A 66 -5.84 -5.99 -3.79
N ILE A 67 -6.92 -5.29 -4.15
CA ILE A 67 -8.13 -5.17 -3.33
C ILE A 67 -9.02 -6.39 -3.60
N CYS A 68 -9.54 -6.99 -2.53
CA CYS A 68 -10.51 -8.07 -2.62
C CYS A 68 -11.93 -7.46 -2.66
N GLY A 69 -12.51 -7.39 -3.85
CA GLY A 69 -13.76 -6.68 -4.11
C GLY A 69 -14.95 -7.15 -3.26
N GLU A 70 -14.94 -8.41 -2.83
CA GLU A 70 -15.96 -9.03 -1.97
C GLU A 70 -15.97 -8.48 -0.53
N ASN A 71 -14.91 -7.76 -0.14
CA ASN A 71 -14.69 -7.24 1.20
C ASN A 71 -14.39 -5.73 1.18
N ASN A 72 -14.80 -5.01 0.13
CA ASN A 72 -14.47 -3.61 -0.05
C ASN A 72 -15.02 -2.71 1.07
N GLU A 73 -16.12 -3.10 1.72
CA GLU A 73 -16.79 -2.37 2.80
C GLU A 73 -15.95 -2.31 4.07
N LEU A 74 -14.99 -3.22 4.23
CA LEU A 74 -14.12 -3.25 5.40
C LEU A 74 -13.28 -1.99 5.53
N ILE A 75 -13.03 -1.25 4.43
CA ILE A 75 -12.21 -0.04 4.45
C ILE A 75 -12.73 1.02 5.42
N ASP A 76 -14.05 1.10 5.60
CA ASP A 76 -14.70 2.12 6.43
C ASP A 76 -14.31 2.00 7.91
N ASP A 77 -14.06 0.77 8.38
CA ASP A 77 -13.62 0.50 9.75
C ASP A 77 -12.24 1.10 10.08
N PHE A 78 -11.47 1.44 9.04
CA PHE A 78 -10.08 1.85 9.15
C PHE A 78 -9.86 3.36 8.98
N LEU A 79 -10.84 4.11 8.46
CA LEU A 79 -10.72 5.55 8.18
C LEU A 79 -10.45 6.42 9.44
N LYS A 80 -10.71 5.87 10.63
CA LYS A 80 -10.44 6.53 11.91
C LYS A 80 -8.97 6.48 12.35
N TYR A 81 -8.17 5.57 11.80
CA TYR A 81 -6.77 5.41 12.17
C TYR A 81 -5.88 6.41 11.45
N ASP A 82 -4.67 6.56 11.96
CA ASP A 82 -3.62 7.37 11.36
C ASP A 82 -2.79 6.56 10.37
N TYR A 83 -2.56 5.29 10.67
CA TYR A 83 -1.81 4.35 9.83
C TYR A 83 -2.38 2.95 9.99
N VAL A 84 -2.60 2.26 8.86
CA VAL A 84 -3.03 0.87 8.81
C VAL A 84 -2.21 0.13 7.77
N GLY A 85 -1.68 -1.02 8.14
CA GLY A 85 -1.02 -1.98 7.26
C GLY A 85 -1.45 -3.40 7.60
N ALA A 86 -0.66 -4.38 7.18
CA ALA A 86 -0.84 -5.77 7.58
C ALA A 86 -0.38 -5.98 9.03
N PRO A 87 -0.89 -7.00 9.73
CA PRO A 87 -0.32 -7.41 11.00
C PRO A 87 1.11 -7.92 10.81
N TRP A 88 2.00 -7.49 11.69
CA TRP A 88 3.33 -8.08 11.91
C TRP A 88 3.35 -8.74 13.29
N LYS A 89 4.44 -9.43 13.65
CA LYS A 89 4.56 -10.17 14.91
C LYS A 89 4.19 -9.34 16.15
N ASP A 90 4.68 -8.10 16.22
CA ASP A 90 4.51 -7.22 17.38
C ASP A 90 4.04 -5.81 16.97
N ALA A 91 3.55 -5.65 15.74
CA ALA A 91 3.23 -4.35 15.16
C ALA A 91 2.21 -4.44 14.02
N VAL A 92 1.92 -3.30 13.40
CA VAL A 92 1.14 -3.18 12.16
C VAL A 92 1.96 -2.31 11.23
N GLY A 93 2.20 -2.79 10.01
CA GLY A 93 3.10 -2.20 9.02
C GLY A 93 2.87 -2.87 7.67
N ASN A 94 2.94 -2.10 6.59
CA ASN A 94 2.97 -2.62 5.21
C ASN A 94 3.22 -1.45 4.23
N GLY A 95 4.41 -1.37 3.65
CA GLY A 95 4.70 -0.29 2.70
C GLY A 95 3.97 -0.45 1.37
N GLY A 96 3.76 -1.70 0.96
CA GLY A 96 3.13 -2.03 -0.31
C GLY A 96 1.61 -2.02 -0.32
N PHE A 97 0.95 -1.97 0.84
CA PHE A 97 -0.50 -1.81 0.95
C PHE A 97 -0.88 -1.22 2.31
N SER A 98 -1.01 0.10 2.38
CA SER A 98 -1.32 0.82 3.64
C SER A 98 -2.27 1.99 3.47
N LEU A 99 -3.16 2.15 4.44
CA LEU A 99 -4.01 3.34 4.60
C LEU A 99 -3.28 4.33 5.50
N ARG A 100 -3.22 5.60 5.10
CA ARG A 100 -2.47 6.63 5.81
C ARG A 100 -3.26 7.92 5.92
N ARG A 101 -3.06 8.61 7.05
CA ARG A 101 -3.56 9.97 7.29
C ARG A 101 -2.47 10.99 6.96
N LYS A 102 -2.73 11.88 5.99
CA LYS A 102 -1.78 12.86 5.46
C LYS A 102 -1.23 13.77 6.55
N SER A 103 -2.10 14.36 7.38
CA SER A 103 -1.69 15.23 8.49
C SER A 103 -0.72 14.52 9.45
N LYS A 104 -1.00 13.27 9.81
CA LYS A 104 -0.11 12.47 10.67
C LYS A 104 1.19 12.11 9.98
N THR A 105 1.15 11.67 8.73
CA THR A 105 2.34 11.37 7.93
C THR A 105 3.28 12.58 7.85
N LEU A 106 2.75 13.77 7.59
CA LEU A 106 3.54 15.00 7.55
C LEU A 106 4.09 15.40 8.93
N GLU A 107 3.35 15.18 10.01
CA GLU A 107 3.86 15.36 11.37
C GLU A 107 5.07 14.45 11.63
N ILE A 108 4.98 13.17 11.26
CA ILE A 108 6.05 12.19 11.43
C ILE A 108 7.28 12.64 10.64
N ILE A 109 7.13 12.97 9.35
CA ILE A 109 8.23 13.46 8.49
C ILE A 109 8.90 14.71 9.08
N SER A 110 8.11 15.62 9.65
CA SER A 110 8.63 16.86 10.23
C SER A 110 9.37 16.67 11.55
N LYS A 111 8.98 15.68 12.38
CA LYS A 111 9.47 15.55 13.77
C LYS A 111 10.43 14.39 13.96
N CYS A 112 10.30 13.34 13.17
CA CYS A 112 11.03 12.09 13.33
C CYS A 112 12.13 11.96 12.28
N LYS A 113 13.30 11.52 12.73
CA LYS A 113 14.40 11.17 11.82
C LYS A 113 14.24 9.70 11.42
N ARG A 114 14.24 9.44 10.11
CA ARG A 114 14.37 8.09 9.59
C ARG A 114 15.82 7.64 9.66
N GLY A 115 16.05 6.42 10.11
CA GLY A 115 17.36 5.75 10.04
C GLY A 115 17.56 5.07 8.69
N SER A 116 18.13 3.86 8.72
CA SER A 116 18.33 3.02 7.53
C SER A 116 17.16 2.07 7.27
N GLU A 117 16.12 2.11 8.09
CA GLU A 117 14.94 1.29 7.94
C GLU A 117 14.12 1.66 6.70
N ASN A 118 13.31 0.71 6.24
CA ASN A 118 12.32 0.95 5.20
C ASN A 118 11.25 1.92 5.68
N GLU A 119 10.61 2.59 4.72
CA GLU A 119 9.61 3.62 5.00
C GLU A 119 8.43 3.11 5.84
N ASP A 120 8.04 1.85 5.65
CA ASP A 120 6.93 1.24 6.37
C ASP A 120 7.28 0.97 7.84
N VAL A 121 8.50 0.54 8.13
CA VAL A 121 9.01 0.45 9.51
C VAL A 121 9.04 1.83 10.16
N TYR A 122 9.44 2.86 9.41
CA TYR A 122 9.47 4.25 9.88
C TYR A 122 8.08 4.78 10.23
N PHE A 123 7.07 4.59 9.37
CA PHE A 123 5.69 5.00 9.67
C PHE A 123 4.97 4.09 10.65
N ALA A 124 5.33 2.80 10.71
CA ALA A 124 4.79 1.88 11.70
C ALA A 124 5.29 2.24 13.11
N ASN A 125 6.54 2.70 13.25
CA ASN A 125 7.16 2.96 14.56
C ASN A 125 7.74 4.38 14.67
N PRO A 126 6.91 5.43 14.54
CA PRO A 126 7.40 6.80 14.58
C PRO A 126 7.74 7.23 16.01
N CYS A 127 8.52 8.31 16.11
CA CYS A 127 8.88 8.97 17.36
C CYS A 127 7.74 9.76 18.03
N VAL A 128 6.55 9.77 17.43
CA VAL A 128 5.35 10.46 17.90
C VAL A 128 4.19 9.47 18.01
N SER A 129 3.13 9.83 18.75
CA SER A 129 1.93 8.99 18.83
C SER A 129 1.28 8.81 17.46
N ASN A 130 0.97 7.56 17.13
CA ASN A 130 0.36 7.15 15.88
C ASN A 130 -0.78 6.18 16.18
N PHE A 131 -2.02 6.57 15.90
CA PHE A 131 -3.19 5.75 16.23
C PHE A 131 -3.37 4.63 15.19
N LYS A 132 -3.07 3.40 15.60
CA LYS A 132 -3.11 2.21 14.75
C LYS A 132 -4.14 1.19 15.26
N PRO A 133 -4.67 0.31 14.40
CA PRO A 133 -5.50 -0.81 14.85
C PRO A 133 -4.68 -1.83 15.63
N SER A 134 -5.38 -2.70 16.36
CA SER A 134 -4.78 -3.93 16.89
C SER A 134 -4.41 -4.88 15.75
N MET A 135 -3.51 -5.82 16.01
CA MET A 135 -3.11 -6.85 15.04
C MET A 135 -4.32 -7.67 14.55
N GLU A 136 -5.23 -8.04 15.46
CA GLU A 136 -6.45 -8.77 15.09
C GLU A 136 -7.35 -7.95 14.14
N LYS A 137 -7.45 -6.64 14.35
CA LYS A 137 -8.21 -5.80 13.42
C LYS A 137 -7.45 -5.62 12.09
N ALA A 138 -6.12 -5.50 12.12
CA ALA A 138 -5.29 -5.37 10.92
C ALA A 138 -5.35 -6.60 10.00
N LYS A 139 -5.58 -7.81 10.53
CA LYS A 139 -5.86 -9.03 9.72
C LYS A 139 -7.03 -8.84 8.75
N THR A 140 -7.99 -7.98 9.12
CA THR A 140 -9.16 -7.67 8.26
C THR A 140 -8.88 -6.53 7.27
N PHE A 141 -7.74 -5.85 7.38
CA PHE A 141 -7.30 -4.86 6.40
C PHE A 141 -6.50 -5.51 5.28
N SER A 142 -5.37 -6.14 5.61
CA SER A 142 -4.45 -6.69 4.60
C SER A 142 -3.85 -8.02 5.03
N VAL A 143 -3.70 -8.92 4.07
CA VAL A 143 -2.93 -10.15 4.21
C VAL A 143 -1.57 -9.98 3.53
N GLU A 144 -0.51 -10.17 4.32
CA GLU A 144 0.89 -10.26 3.88
C GLU A 144 1.50 -11.53 4.48
N ALA A 145 1.83 -11.52 5.77
CA ALA A 145 2.43 -12.66 6.47
C ALA A 145 1.46 -13.49 7.33
N TYR A 146 0.29 -12.95 7.68
CA TYR A 146 -0.70 -13.64 8.49
C TYR A 146 -1.99 -13.81 7.71
N TYR A 147 -2.42 -15.06 7.60
CA TYR A 147 -3.64 -15.42 6.90
C TYR A 147 -4.89 -14.80 7.56
N SER A 148 -5.84 -14.44 6.70
CA SER A 148 -7.20 -14.05 7.08
C SER A 148 -8.14 -14.34 5.92
N ASP A 149 -9.24 -15.05 6.21
CA ASP A 149 -10.31 -15.30 5.23
C ASP A 149 -10.88 -13.98 4.69
N LYS A 150 -11.14 -13.04 5.60
CA LYS A 150 -11.80 -11.77 5.32
C LYS A 150 -10.79 -10.63 5.48
N SER A 151 -10.31 -10.11 4.35
CA SER A 151 -9.46 -8.91 4.32
C SER A 151 -9.85 -7.99 3.17
N PHE A 152 -9.69 -6.68 3.37
CA PHE A 152 -9.93 -5.66 2.35
C PHE A 152 -8.98 -5.80 1.15
N GLY A 153 -7.70 -6.12 1.40
CA GLY A 153 -6.74 -6.38 0.35
C GLY A 153 -5.66 -7.36 0.77
N VAL A 154 -4.65 -7.49 -0.08
CA VAL A 154 -3.46 -8.31 0.11
C VAL A 154 -2.24 -7.62 -0.48
N HIS A 155 -1.06 -7.94 0.05
CA HIS A 155 0.23 -7.49 -0.46
C HIS A 155 1.21 -8.67 -0.47
N LYS A 156 1.64 -9.07 -1.67
CA LYS A 156 2.64 -10.13 -1.89
C LYS A 156 2.50 -11.37 -0.97
N PRO A 157 1.28 -11.94 -0.79
CA PRO A 157 1.05 -12.98 0.21
C PRO A 157 1.84 -14.27 -0.07
N TRP A 158 2.16 -14.56 -1.33
CA TRP A 158 2.93 -15.75 -1.73
C TRP A 158 4.38 -15.77 -1.22
N ALA A 159 4.89 -14.65 -0.72
CA ALA A 159 6.21 -14.61 -0.09
C ALA A 159 6.21 -15.19 1.34
N TYR A 160 5.03 -15.35 1.95
CA TYR A 160 4.92 -15.68 3.37
C TYR A 160 3.91 -16.79 3.69
N LEU A 161 2.80 -16.86 2.95
CA LEU A 161 1.77 -17.87 3.14
C LEU A 161 2.19 -19.22 2.55
N THR A 162 1.64 -20.29 3.11
CA THR A 162 1.75 -21.63 2.51
C THR A 162 0.94 -21.73 1.22
N ASN A 163 1.22 -22.75 0.40
CA ASN A 163 0.44 -22.99 -0.82
C ASN A 163 -1.05 -23.24 -0.51
N ASP A 164 -1.36 -23.98 0.55
CA ASP A 164 -2.74 -24.26 0.96
C ASP A 164 -3.47 -22.96 1.36
N GLU A 165 -2.82 -22.09 2.13
CA GLU A 165 -3.36 -20.77 2.48
C GLU A 165 -3.53 -19.87 1.25
N MET A 166 -2.59 -19.90 0.30
CA MET A 166 -2.71 -19.17 -0.96
C MET A 166 -3.90 -19.67 -1.79
N GLU A 167 -4.07 -20.98 -1.93
CA GLU A 167 -5.19 -21.59 -2.64
C GLU A 167 -6.54 -21.22 -2.02
N GLU A 168 -6.63 -21.22 -0.69
CA GLU A 168 -7.83 -20.75 0.00
C GLU A 168 -8.05 -19.24 -0.17
N LYS A 169 -6.99 -18.43 -0.10
CA LYS A 169 -7.12 -16.98 -0.23
C LYS A 169 -7.59 -16.56 -1.61
N VAL A 170 -7.10 -17.21 -2.67
CA VAL A 170 -7.52 -16.97 -4.06
C VAL A 170 -9.02 -17.22 -4.25
N LYS A 171 -9.61 -18.21 -3.56
CA LYS A 171 -11.07 -18.46 -3.59
C LYS A 171 -11.88 -17.32 -2.97
N LYS A 172 -11.27 -16.47 -2.15
CA LYS A 172 -11.90 -15.36 -1.41
C LYS A 172 -11.51 -13.98 -1.92
N CYS A 173 -10.65 -13.91 -2.92
CA CYS A 173 -10.12 -12.68 -3.48
C CYS A 173 -9.81 -12.93 -4.96
N ALA A 174 -10.82 -12.83 -5.81
CA ALA A 174 -10.70 -13.25 -7.21
C ALA A 174 -9.51 -12.63 -7.97
N PRO A 175 -9.18 -11.32 -7.81
CA PRO A 175 -8.03 -10.72 -8.51
C PRO A 175 -6.66 -11.26 -8.09
N LEU A 176 -6.55 -11.89 -6.92
CA LEU A 176 -5.28 -12.44 -6.44
C LEU A 176 -4.79 -13.60 -7.30
N LYS A 177 -5.68 -14.33 -7.99
CA LYS A 177 -5.28 -15.47 -8.83
C LYS A 177 -4.31 -15.04 -9.92
N GLU A 178 -4.71 -14.05 -10.71
CA GLU A 178 -3.92 -13.53 -11.82
C GLU A 178 -2.61 -12.93 -11.32
N LEU A 179 -2.69 -12.11 -10.25
CA LEU A 179 -1.49 -11.53 -9.67
C LEU A 179 -0.50 -12.58 -9.18
N TRP A 180 -0.97 -13.67 -8.56
CA TRP A 180 -0.11 -14.75 -8.11
C TRP A 180 0.54 -15.49 -9.28
N GLU A 181 -0.21 -15.76 -10.35
CA GLU A 181 0.31 -16.43 -11.56
C GLU A 181 1.40 -15.61 -12.27
N LEU A 182 1.28 -14.27 -12.28
CA LEU A 182 2.28 -13.36 -12.84
C LEU A 182 3.60 -13.32 -12.04
N ASN A 183 3.60 -13.82 -10.80
CA ASN A 183 4.74 -13.77 -9.87
C ASN A 183 5.28 -15.17 -9.50
N LYS A 184 4.86 -16.22 -10.20
CA LYS A 184 5.43 -17.57 -10.10
C LYS A 184 6.70 -17.75 -10.93
#